data_AF-A0AA86PSA4-F1
#
_entry.id   AF-A0AA86PSA4-F1
#
_cell.length_a   1.000
_cell.length_b   1.000
_cell.length_c   1.000
_cell.angle_alpha   90.00
_cell.angle_beta   90.00
_cell.angle_gamma   90.00
#
_symmetry.space_group_name_H-M   'P 1'
#
loop_
_entity.id
_entity.type
_entity.pdbx_description
1 polymer ?
#
loop_
_entity_poly.entity_id
_entity_poly.type
_entity_poly.pdbx_seq_one_letter_code
_entity_poly.pdbx_strand_id
1 'polypeptide(L)' 'MKYSTQDFERLFEEADLNKDKKINYIELQAFLKSHKMEPNPDRLRKYFGMFDRDQSASLDIKEWVRFMEVLFADKIL' A
#
# COMPACT_ATOMS: atom_id res chain seq x y z
N MET A 1 -15.86 -5.43 8.00
CA MET A 1 -14.72 -4.72 7.37
C MET A 1 -15.27 -3.59 6.53
N LYS A 2 -14.68 -2.39 6.62
CA LYS A 2 -15.16 -1.17 5.95
C LYS A 2 -14.78 -1.08 4.46
N TYR A 3 -13.86 -1.93 4.01
CA TYR A 3 -13.35 -1.98 2.64
C TYR A 3 -13.45 -3.40 2.08
N SER A 4 -13.80 -3.49 0.80
CA SER A 4 -13.76 -4.71 -0.02
C SER A 4 -12.48 -4.76 -0.86
N THR A 5 -12.18 -5.91 -1.45
CA THR A 5 -11.08 -6.05 -2.42
C THR A 5 -11.18 -5.02 -3.55
N GLN A 6 -12.40 -4.78 -4.06
CA GLN A 6 -12.64 -3.81 -5.14
C GLN A 6 -12.37 -2.37 -4.71
N ASP A 7 -12.52 -2.04 -3.42
CA ASP A 7 -12.15 -0.71 -2.92
C ASP A 7 -10.64 -0.55 -2.89
N PHE A 8 -9.90 -1.60 -2.52
CA PHE A 8 -8.43 -1.58 -2.55
C PHE A 8 -7.87 -1.55 -3.97
N GLU A 9 -8.54 -2.18 -4.93
CA GLU A 9 -8.20 -2.06 -6.36
C GLU A 9 -8.38 -0.62 -6.85
N ARG A 10 -9.44 0.09 -6.44
CA ARG A 10 -9.59 1.52 -6.78
C ARG A 10 -8.53 2.39 -6.13
N LEU A 11 -8.18 2.14 -4.87
CA LEU A 11 -7.12 2.87 -4.18
C LEU A 11 -5.74 2.60 -4.81
N PHE A 12 -5.54 1.45 -5.46
CA PHE A 12 -4.34 1.17 -6.24
C PHE A 12 -4.22 2.14 -7.43
N GLU A 13 -5.31 2.34 -8.18
CA GLU A 13 -5.31 3.26 -9.32
C GLU A 13 -5.03 4.72 -8.90
N GLU A 14 -5.45 5.10 -7.70
CA GLU A 14 -5.15 6.42 -7.12
C GLU A 14 -3.69 6.54 -6.66
N ALA A 15 -3.09 5.46 -6.18
CA ALA A 15 -1.71 5.42 -5.69
C ALA A 15 -0.68 5.28 -6.82
N ASP A 16 -1.03 4.62 -7.92
CA ASP A 16 -0.15 4.36 -9.09
C ASP A 16 0.00 5.64 -9.94
N LEU A 17 0.80 6.58 -9.44
CA LEU A 17 0.96 7.91 -10.03
C LEU A 17 1.63 7.86 -11.40
N ASN A 18 2.59 6.96 -11.60
CA ASN A 18 3.31 6.82 -12.87
C ASN A 18 2.64 5.86 -13.85
N LYS A 19 1.59 5.13 -13.43
CA LYS A 19 0.81 4.16 -14.22
C LYS A 19 1.62 2.95 -14.69
N ASP A 20 2.62 2.54 -13.93
CA ASP A 20 3.46 1.38 -14.25
C ASP A 20 2.88 0.05 -13.77
N LYS A 21 1.67 0.09 -13.17
CA LYS A 21 0.93 -1.03 -12.59
C LYS A 21 1.60 -1.61 -11.35
N LYS A 22 2.30 -0.76 -10.60
CA LYS A 22 2.94 -1.09 -9.32
C LYS A 22 2.91 0.14 -8.44
N ILE A 23 3.02 -0.06 -7.13
CA ILE A 23 3.19 1.05 -6.17
C ILE A 23 4.59 0.99 -5.58
N ASN A 24 5.44 1.93 -5.95
CA ASN A 24 6.74 2.08 -5.31
C ASN A 24 6.61 2.78 -3.94
N TYR A 25 7.69 2.77 -3.16
CA TYR A 25 7.66 3.34 -1.81
C TYR A 25 7.32 4.84 -1.77
N ILE A 26 7.73 5.61 -2.78
CA ILE A 26 7.45 7.05 -2.87
C ILE A 26 5.96 7.29 -3.13
N GLU A 27 5.37 6.51 -4.03
CA GLU A 27 3.92 6.53 -4.32
C GLU A 27 3.09 6.14 -3.09
N LEU A 28 3.50 5.09 -2.36
CA LEU A 28 2.87 4.73 -1.10
C LEU A 28 2.91 5.87 -0.08
N GLN A 29 4.06 6.53 0.10
CA GLN A 29 4.17 7.68 1.01
C GLN A 29 3.27 8.84 0.58
N ALA A 30 3.20 9.13 -0.72
CA ALA A 30 2.32 10.17 -1.26
C ALA A 30 0.84 9.84 -1.02
N PHE A 31 0.44 8.58 -1.26
CA PHE A 31 -0.91 8.07 -1.02
C PHE A 31 -1.31 8.19 0.46
N LEU A 32 -0.46 7.76 1.39
CA LEU A 32 -0.74 7.85 2.83
C LEU A 32 -0.89 9.30 3.28
N LYS A 33 -0.02 10.18 2.78
CA LYS A 33 -0.07 11.61 3.07
C LYS A 33 -1.36 12.26 2.54
N SER A 34 -1.80 11.93 1.32
CA SER A 34 -3.05 12.48 0.75
C SER A 34 -4.28 12.04 1.56
N HIS A 35 -4.22 10.86 2.18
CA HIS A 35 -5.26 10.30 3.04
C HIS A 35 -5.12 10.70 4.52
N LYS A 36 -4.18 11.59 4.87
CA LYS A 36 -3.90 12.02 6.25
C LYS A 36 -3.58 10.85 7.19
N MET A 37 -2.93 9.81 6.67
CA MET A 37 -2.42 8.68 7.45
C MET A 37 -0.94 8.91 7.76
N GLU A 38 -0.58 8.73 9.02
CA GLU A 38 0.79 8.91 9.51
C GLU A 38 1.28 7.63 10.21
N PRO A 39 1.51 6.53 9.47
CA PRO A 39 2.09 5.34 10.05
C PRO A 39 3.52 5.61 10.53
N ASN A 40 3.94 4.85 11.55
CA ASN A 40 5.35 4.83 11.95
C ASN A 40 6.24 4.43 10.73
N PRO A 41 7.26 5.22 10.36
CA PRO A 41 8.08 4.96 9.18
C PRO A 41 8.81 3.62 9.18
N ASP A 42 9.34 3.18 10.32
CA ASP A 42 10.05 1.91 10.44
C ASP A 42 9.11 0.72 10.28
N ARG A 43 7.90 0.81 10.85
CA ARG A 43 6.85 -0.17 10.64
C ARG A 43 6.42 -0.20 9.18
N LEU A 44 6.15 0.95 8.57
CA LEU A 44 5.74 1.03 7.17
C LEU A 44 6.77 0.37 6.25
N ARG A 45 8.05 0.70 6.42
CA ARG A 45 9.14 0.11 5.63
C ARG A 45 9.27 -1.39 5.83
N LYS A 46 9.16 -1.87 7.08
CA LYS A 46 9.18 -3.30 7.41
C LYS A 46 8.04 -4.05 6.73
N TYR A 47 6.81 -3.51 6.80
CA TYR A 47 5.65 -4.16 6.20
C TYR A 47 5.69 -4.08 4.67
N PHE A 48 6.11 -2.96 4.08
CA PHE A 48 6.33 -2.86 2.65
C PHE A 48 7.20 -4.00 2.13
N GLY A 49 8.39 -4.20 2.73
CA GLY A 49 9.30 -5.29 2.35
C GLY A 49 8.79 -6.70 2.67
N MET A 50 7.80 -6.85 3.56
CA MET A 50 7.17 -8.15 3.83
C MET A 50 6.15 -8.53 2.73
N PHE A 51 5.53 -7.53 2.09
CA PHE A 51 4.53 -7.74 1.05
C PHE A 51 5.10 -7.68 -0.37
N ASP A 52 6.22 -7.00 -0.59
CA ASP A 52 7.05 -7.09 -1.80
C ASP A 52 7.74 -8.47 -1.86
N ARG A 53 7.02 -9.48 -2.37
CA ARG A 53 7.47 -10.88 -2.35
C ARG A 53 8.46 -11.17 -3.45
N ASP A 54 8.33 -10.48 -4.58
CA ASP A 54 9.21 -10.62 -5.73
C ASP A 54 10.47 -9.74 -5.63
N GLN A 55 10.58 -8.92 -4.58
CA GLN A 55 11.70 -7.99 -4.34
C GLN A 55 11.87 -6.98 -5.47
N SER A 56 10.76 -6.59 -6.10
CA SER A 56 10.73 -5.57 -7.16
C SER A 56 10.89 -4.15 -6.64
N ALA A 57 10.98 -3.97 -5.31
CA ALA A 57 10.95 -2.69 -4.62
C ALA A 57 9.64 -1.90 -4.87
N SER A 58 8.58 -2.61 -5.26
CA SER A 58 7.24 -2.11 -5.54
C SER A 58 6.21 -3.15 -5.10
N LEU A 59 4.95 -2.74 -5.00
CA LEU A 59 3.84 -3.66 -4.75
C LEU A 59 3.00 -3.80 -6.02
N ASP A 60 2.85 -5.01 -6.53
CA ASP A 60 1.83 -5.27 -7.56
C ASP A 60 0.41 -5.20 -6.97
N ILE A 61 -0.62 -5.27 -7.81
CA ILE A 61 -2.02 -5.19 -7.36
C ILE A 61 -2.38 -6.24 -6.29
N LYS A 62 -1.85 -7.46 -6.37
CA LYS A 62 -2.14 -8.53 -5.42
C LYS A 62 -1.44 -8.31 -4.10
N GLU A 63 -0.20 -7.82 -4.14
CA GLU A 63 0.59 -7.46 -2.96
C GLU A 63 -0.02 -6.25 -2.25
N TRP A 64 -0.44 -5.25 -3.01
CA TRP A 64 -1.13 -4.07 -2.53
C TRP A 64 -2.44 -4.41 -1.80
N VAL A 65 -3.33 -5.21 -2.38
CA VAL A 65 -4.60 -5.59 -1.74
C VAL A 65 -4.33 -6.21 -0.37
N ARG A 66 -3.37 -7.13 -0.29
CA ARG A 66 -3.01 -7.78 0.99
C ARG A 66 -2.37 -6.80 1.97
N PHE A 67 -1.52 -5.91 1.49
CA PHE A 67 -0.93 -4.86 2.32
C PHE A 67 -2.02 -3.96 2.93
N MET A 68 -3.00 -3.54 2.14
CA MET A 68 -4.11 -2.68 2.57
C MET A 68 -5.05 -3.40 3.55
N GLU A 69 -5.34 -4.69 3.33
CA GLU A 69 -6.09 -5.50 4.29
C GLU A 69 -5.44 -5.50 5.68
N VAL A 70 -4.11 -5.55 5.76
CA VAL A 70 -3.39 -5.56 7.03
C VAL A 70 -3.23 -4.15 7.60
N LEU A 71 -3.01 -3.14 6.75
CA LEU A 71 -2.91 -1.74 7.15
C LEU A 71 -4.21 -1.25 7.82
N PHE A 72 -5.36 -1.53 7.19
CA PHE A 72 -6.69 -1.10 7.64
C PHE A 72 -7.34 -2.05 8.67
N ALA A 73 -6.70 -3.18 8.98
CA ALA A 73 -7.07 -4.03 10.11
C ALA A 73 -6.39 -3.59 11.43
N ASP A 74 -5.90 -2.35 11.51
CA ASP A 74 -5.18 -1.75 12.65
C ASP A 74 -3.92 -2.54 13.10
N LYS A 75 -3.34 -3.38 12.23
CA LYS A 75 -2.11 -4.13 12.57
C LYS A 75 -0.83 -3.35 12.32
N ILE A 76 -0.90 -2.26 11.55
CA ILE A 76 0.27 -1.50 11.06
C ILE A 76 0.21 -0.02 11.46
N LEU A 77 -0.98 0.59 11.45
CA LEU A 77 -1.27 1.91 12.05
C LEU A 77 -1.30 1.78 13.58
#